data_AF-A0A1Y4J785-F1
#
_entry.id   AF-A0A1Y4J785-F1
#
_cell.length_a   1.000
_cell.length_b   1.000
_cell.length_c   1.000
_cell.angle_alpha   90.00
_cell.angle_beta   90.00
_cell.angle_gamma   90.00
#
_symmetry.space_group_name_H-M   'P 1'
#
loop_
_entity.id
_entity.type
_entity.pdbx_description
1 polymer ?
#
loop_
_entity_poly.entity_id
_entity_poly.type
_entity_poly.pdbx_seq_one_letter_code
_entity_poly.pdbx_strand_id
1 'polypeptide(L)'
;MKLKRILSLALSGVLAVSMLTACGGGSSISSLLDNRTSTVRSALNGAQEMVSYKSNDKELDDAISKVAGTLTPAQVTNGIADSSVSTTVRQLTGYGDMGLGGAWKAQTTVGSETFVKVFVYNVENEAFDTASEVASNIAEQLKVMDLKSEDATKGTDVTNSYKGNVVAYEKTIGEGDSAFDAWVVGVSITQTVTADK
;
A
#
# COMPACT_ATOMS: atom_id res chain seq x y z
N MET A 1 53.62 -50.48 -31.13
CA MET A 1 54.50 -49.28 -31.06
C MET A 1 53.61 -48.12 -30.59
N LYS A 2 53.67 -47.70 -29.31
CA LYS A 2 54.54 -46.65 -28.74
C LYS A 2 54.35 -45.25 -29.37
N LEU A 3 54.11 -44.27 -28.48
CA LEU A 3 54.00 -42.79 -28.58
C LEU A 3 52.54 -42.27 -28.52
N LYS A 4 52.00 -41.74 -27.40
CA LYS A 4 52.36 -40.60 -26.52
C LYS A 4 52.39 -39.23 -27.21
N ARG A 5 51.30 -38.47 -27.06
CA ARG A 5 51.23 -37.00 -26.89
C ARG A 5 50.03 -36.75 -25.95
N ILE A 6 50.16 -36.72 -24.63
CA ILE A 6 50.67 -35.64 -23.75
C ILE A 6 49.87 -34.34 -23.91
N LEU A 7 48.91 -34.21 -22.99
CA LEU A 7 48.66 -33.06 -22.10
C LEU A 7 48.47 -31.69 -22.75
N SER A 8 47.22 -31.24 -22.78
CA SER A 8 46.82 -29.90 -22.36
C SER A 8 45.31 -29.86 -22.26
N LEU A 9 44.76 -29.96 -21.05
CA LEU A 9 43.49 -29.34 -20.68
C LEU A 9 43.35 -29.44 -19.15
N ALA A 10 44.14 -28.65 -18.43
CA ALA A 10 43.94 -28.37 -17.01
C ALA A 10 44.54 -27.00 -16.69
N LEU A 11 43.70 -25.97 -16.67
CA LEU A 11 43.80 -24.90 -15.68
C LEU A 11 42.43 -24.24 -15.55
N SER A 12 41.59 -24.78 -14.67
CA SER A 12 41.20 -24.11 -13.42
C SER A 12 40.82 -22.63 -13.60
N GLY A 13 39.67 -22.41 -14.24
CA GLY A 13 38.84 -21.25 -13.93
C GLY A 13 38.11 -21.55 -12.62
N VAL A 14 38.60 -20.94 -11.54
CA VAL A 14 38.12 -21.05 -10.16
C VAL A 14 36.60 -20.91 -10.09
N LEU A 15 35.90 -22.03 -9.85
CA LEU A 15 34.60 -22.00 -9.21
C LEU A 15 34.88 -21.63 -7.74
N ALA A 16 34.77 -20.34 -7.42
CA ALA A 16 34.67 -19.91 -6.03
C ALA A 16 33.30 -20.33 -5.49
N VAL A 17 33.17 -21.62 -5.20
CA VAL A 17 32.18 -22.17 -4.29
C VAL A 17 32.54 -21.66 -2.90
N SER A 18 31.93 -20.55 -2.50
CA SER A 18 31.89 -20.18 -1.08
C SER A 18 30.60 -20.75 -0.51
N MET A 19 30.70 -21.97 0.00
CA MET A 19 29.69 -22.53 0.88
C MET A 19 29.73 -21.80 2.23
N LEU A 20 28.57 -21.25 2.59
CA LEU A 20 27.91 -21.39 3.87
C LEU A 20 28.64 -20.94 5.16
N THR A 21 27.96 -19.99 5.80
CA THR A 21 27.68 -19.90 7.24
C THR A 21 28.48 -18.89 8.06
N ALA A 22 27.90 -17.68 8.14
CA ALA A 22 27.63 -17.00 9.41
C ALA A 22 26.12 -16.66 9.33
N CYS A 23 25.20 -17.12 10.18
CA CYS A 23 25.16 -17.15 11.64
C CYS A 23 25.50 -15.80 12.27
N GLY A 24 24.71 -14.77 11.92
CA GLY A 24 24.50 -13.55 12.68
C GLY A 24 23.00 -13.25 12.64
N GLY A 25 22.35 -13.15 13.80
CA GLY A 25 20.89 -13.16 13.92
C GLY A 25 20.17 -11.90 13.46
N GLY A 26 18.86 -12.05 13.26
CA GLY A 26 17.86 -10.99 13.38
C GLY A 26 17.61 -10.14 12.13
N SER A 27 16.40 -10.27 11.57
CA SER A 27 15.72 -9.33 10.66
C SER A 27 16.47 -8.98 9.36
N SER A 28 15.95 -9.25 8.16
CA SER A 28 14.90 -8.42 7.57
C SER A 28 14.53 -8.99 6.19
N ILE A 29 13.24 -9.09 5.89
CA ILE A 29 12.72 -9.17 4.52
C ILE A 29 13.04 -7.81 3.89
N SER A 30 14.14 -7.70 3.13
CA SER A 30 14.55 -6.47 2.45
C SER A 30 14.87 -6.77 0.99
N SER A 31 13.83 -7.04 0.20
CA SER A 31 13.74 -6.33 -1.08
C SER A 31 13.35 -4.90 -0.69
N LEU A 32 14.15 -3.91 -1.05
CA LEU A 32 14.01 -2.51 -0.65
C LEU A 32 12.57 -2.00 -0.88
N LEU A 33 11.76 -1.99 0.18
CA LEU A 33 10.50 -1.26 0.17
C LEU A 33 10.83 0.19 0.41
N ASP A 34 10.47 1.03 -0.55
CA ASP A 34 10.66 2.46 -0.45
C ASP A 34 9.42 3.11 0.14
N ASN A 35 9.58 3.80 1.26
CA ASN A 35 8.46 4.51 1.87
C ASN A 35 8.16 5.79 1.06
N ARG A 36 6.96 5.85 0.46
CA ARG A 36 6.45 6.99 -0.34
C ARG A 36 5.33 7.76 0.37
N THR A 37 5.08 7.44 1.63
CA THR A 37 3.95 7.95 2.41
C THR A 37 3.91 9.48 2.47
N SER A 38 5.04 10.15 2.70
CA SER A 38 5.08 11.61 2.80
C SER A 38 4.67 12.29 1.49
N THR A 39 5.16 11.79 0.36
CA THR A 39 4.89 12.31 -0.98
C THR A 39 3.43 12.09 -1.36
N VAL A 40 2.92 10.85 -1.24
CA VAL A 40 1.53 10.50 -1.55
C VAL A 40 0.57 11.27 -0.64
N ARG A 41 0.87 11.39 0.66
CA ARG A 41 0.05 12.18 1.60
C ARG A 41 -0.03 13.64 1.21
N SER A 42 1.10 14.25 0.83
CA SER A 42 1.11 15.65 0.42
C SER A 42 0.27 15.86 -0.83
N ALA A 43 0.41 14.98 -1.83
CA ALA A 43 -0.36 15.03 -3.06
C ALA A 43 -1.87 14.79 -2.81
N LEU A 44 -2.23 13.81 -1.98
CA LEU A 44 -3.63 13.49 -1.67
C LEU A 44 -4.33 14.59 -0.87
N ASN A 45 -3.60 15.28 0.01
CA ASN A 45 -4.12 16.48 0.69
C ASN A 45 -4.24 17.69 -0.26
N GLY A 46 -3.49 17.73 -1.36
CA GLY A 46 -3.63 18.76 -2.39
C GLY A 46 -4.73 18.45 -3.42
N ALA A 47 -5.03 17.18 -3.66
CA ALA A 47 -5.99 16.72 -4.65
C ALA A 47 -7.46 16.78 -4.17
N GLN A 48 -7.70 16.81 -2.86
CA GLN A 48 -9.05 16.88 -2.29
C GLN A 48 -9.05 17.61 -0.94
N GLU A 49 -10.23 18.05 -0.52
CA GLU A 49 -10.41 18.76 0.75
C GLU A 49 -11.36 18.07 1.74
N MET A 50 -11.95 16.92 1.40
CA MET A 50 -12.95 16.22 2.20
C MET A 50 -12.41 15.80 3.57
N VAL A 51 -11.16 15.35 3.63
CA VAL A 51 -10.47 14.91 4.85
C VAL A 51 -8.99 15.30 4.78
N SER A 52 -8.40 15.68 5.91
CA SER A 52 -6.96 15.84 6.03
C SER A 52 -6.30 14.51 6.43
N TYR A 53 -5.38 14.04 5.59
CA TYR A 53 -4.64 12.79 5.78
C TYR A 53 -3.35 13.00 6.55
N LYS A 54 -3.14 12.15 7.55
CA LYS A 54 -1.90 12.02 8.32
C LYS A 54 -1.19 10.69 7.99
N SER A 55 -0.07 10.42 8.65
CA SER A 55 0.75 9.22 8.44
C SER A 55 1.25 8.65 9.76
N ASN A 56 0.38 8.64 10.78
CA ASN A 56 0.73 8.23 12.14
C ASN A 56 -0.10 7.03 12.62
N ASP A 57 -0.65 6.27 11.68
CA ASP A 57 -1.41 5.03 11.89
C ASP A 57 -0.46 3.85 11.72
N LYS A 58 -0.05 3.24 12.84
CA LYS A 58 1.00 2.22 12.86
C LYS A 58 0.47 0.88 12.36
N GLU A 59 -0.77 0.55 12.68
CA GLU A 59 -1.43 -0.66 12.23
C GLU A 59 -1.56 -0.65 10.70
N LEU A 60 -1.97 0.47 10.11
CA LEU A 60 -1.97 0.65 8.66
C LEU A 60 -0.56 0.57 8.07
N ASP A 61 0.43 1.21 8.71
CA ASP A 61 1.82 1.19 8.23
C ASP A 61 2.39 -0.23 8.15
N ASP A 62 2.26 -0.99 9.24
CA ASP A 62 2.72 -2.37 9.32
C ASP A 62 1.98 -3.28 8.32
N ALA A 63 0.67 -3.08 8.13
CA ALA A 63 -0.13 -3.87 7.20
C ALA A 63 0.23 -3.61 5.73
N ILE A 64 0.36 -2.33 5.34
CA ILE A 64 0.71 -1.97 3.96
C ILE A 64 2.15 -2.35 3.63
N SER A 65 3.08 -2.14 4.57
CA SER A 65 4.48 -2.59 4.41
C SER A 65 4.54 -4.10 4.17
N LYS A 66 3.80 -4.89 4.95
CA LYS A 66 3.75 -6.35 4.80
C LYS A 66 3.17 -6.78 3.46
N VAL A 67 2.05 -6.20 3.04
CA VAL A 67 1.42 -6.56 1.77
C VAL A 67 2.27 -6.12 0.58
N ALA A 68 2.84 -4.92 0.61
CA ALA A 68 3.80 -4.47 -0.39
C ALA A 68 4.96 -5.46 -0.48
N GLY A 69 5.52 -5.91 0.65
CA GLY A 69 6.61 -6.89 0.68
C GLY A 69 6.28 -8.25 0.06
N THR A 70 5.00 -8.63 -0.01
CA THR A 70 4.55 -9.88 -0.63
C THR A 70 3.82 -9.70 -1.96
N LEU A 71 3.76 -8.47 -2.49
CA LEU A 71 3.02 -8.16 -3.71
C LEU A 71 3.59 -8.91 -4.91
N THR A 72 2.69 -9.41 -5.76
CA THR A 72 2.99 -10.13 -7.01
C THR A 72 2.45 -9.36 -8.23
N PRO A 73 2.93 -9.63 -9.46
CA PRO A 73 2.47 -8.89 -10.63
C PRO A 73 0.96 -8.97 -10.88
N ALA A 74 0.35 -10.12 -10.57
CA ALA A 74 -1.08 -10.35 -10.78
C ALA A 74 -1.99 -9.50 -9.86
N GLN A 75 -1.42 -8.92 -8.80
CA GLN A 75 -2.14 -8.12 -7.80
C GLN A 75 -2.07 -6.61 -8.09
N VAL A 76 -1.40 -6.22 -9.19
CA VAL A 76 -1.30 -4.83 -9.62
C VAL A 76 -2.50 -4.48 -10.47
N THR A 77 -3.40 -3.66 -9.92
CA THR A 77 -4.72 -3.39 -10.50
C THR A 77 -4.83 -2.02 -11.17
N ASN A 78 -3.84 -1.15 -11.00
CA ASN A 78 -3.87 0.26 -11.43
C ASN A 78 -5.09 1.00 -10.87
N GLY A 79 -5.36 0.80 -9.58
CA GLY A 79 -6.55 1.33 -8.92
C GLY A 79 -6.82 0.60 -7.61
N ILE A 80 -8.09 0.34 -7.32
CA ILE A 80 -8.52 -0.39 -6.12
C ILE A 80 -7.88 -1.78 -6.14
N ALA A 81 -7.26 -2.16 -5.02
CA ALA A 81 -6.62 -3.45 -4.89
C ALA A 81 -7.65 -4.59 -4.94
N ASP A 82 -7.20 -5.77 -5.38
CA ASP A 82 -8.06 -6.94 -5.39
C ASP A 82 -8.50 -7.36 -3.97
N SER A 83 -9.43 -8.32 -3.93
CA SER A 83 -9.98 -8.83 -2.68
C SER A 83 -8.94 -9.53 -1.78
N SER A 84 -7.89 -10.13 -2.35
CA SER A 84 -6.85 -10.83 -1.59
C SER A 84 -5.98 -9.84 -0.81
N VAL A 85 -5.56 -8.76 -1.46
CA VAL A 85 -4.80 -7.66 -0.86
C VAL A 85 -5.67 -6.92 0.16
N SER A 86 -6.88 -6.54 -0.23
CA SER A 86 -7.80 -5.78 0.62
C SER A 86 -8.19 -6.57 1.89
N THR A 87 -8.46 -7.87 1.76
CA THR A 87 -8.79 -8.74 2.90
C THR A 87 -7.59 -8.90 3.83
N THR A 88 -6.39 -9.08 3.28
CA THR A 88 -5.17 -9.22 4.09
C THR A 88 -4.92 -7.97 4.93
N VAL A 89 -5.01 -6.78 4.33
CA VAL A 89 -4.84 -5.52 5.08
C VAL A 89 -5.89 -5.39 6.19
N ARG A 90 -7.16 -5.65 5.89
CA ARG A 90 -8.24 -5.61 6.90
C ARG A 90 -8.05 -6.61 8.04
N GLN A 91 -7.53 -7.81 7.76
CA GLN A 91 -7.24 -8.81 8.80
C GLN A 91 -6.05 -8.39 9.67
N LEU A 92 -5.05 -7.72 9.09
CA LEU A 92 -3.88 -7.25 9.84
C LEU A 92 -4.21 -6.02 10.71
N THR A 93 -5.05 -5.12 10.23
CA THR A 93 -5.42 -3.90 10.96
C THR A 93 -6.64 -4.07 11.87
N GLY A 94 -7.53 -5.01 11.56
CA GLY A 94 -8.85 -5.12 12.17
C GLY A 94 -9.86 -4.08 11.67
N TYR A 95 -9.56 -3.35 10.60
CA TYR A 95 -10.41 -2.26 10.09
C TYR A 95 -11.58 -2.75 9.23
N GLY A 96 -12.65 -1.96 9.25
CA GLY A 96 -13.80 -2.13 8.37
C GLY A 96 -13.47 -1.92 6.90
N ASP A 97 -14.36 -2.36 6.01
CA ASP A 97 -14.22 -2.03 4.58
C ASP A 97 -14.64 -0.60 4.33
N MET A 98 -13.79 0.19 3.67
CA MET A 98 -14.19 1.52 3.21
C MET A 98 -15.06 1.37 1.95
N GLY A 99 -16.38 1.46 2.11
CA GLY A 99 -17.30 1.36 0.99
C GLY A 99 -17.16 2.53 0.01
N LEU A 100 -16.93 2.25 -1.27
CA LEU A 100 -16.86 3.25 -2.36
C LEU A 100 -18.05 3.17 -3.32
N GLY A 101 -19.17 2.59 -2.87
CA GLY A 101 -20.38 2.41 -3.68
C GLY A 101 -21.28 3.65 -3.80
N GLY A 102 -20.95 4.74 -3.10
CA GLY A 102 -21.71 5.98 -3.09
C GLY A 102 -21.46 6.81 -1.83
N ALA A 103 -22.27 7.86 -1.67
CA ALA A 103 -22.17 8.78 -0.54
C ALA A 103 -22.38 8.05 0.79
N TRP A 104 -21.54 8.40 1.77
CA TRP A 104 -21.67 7.87 3.10
C TRP A 104 -22.83 8.51 3.84
N LYS A 105 -23.42 7.73 4.73
CA LYS A 105 -24.47 8.19 5.63
C LYS A 105 -23.93 8.31 7.04
N ALA A 106 -24.43 9.31 7.75
CA ALA A 106 -24.14 9.51 9.16
C ALA A 106 -24.57 8.26 9.95
N GLN A 107 -23.65 7.78 10.79
CA GLN A 107 -23.95 6.77 11.77
C GLN A 107 -24.71 7.41 12.94
N THR A 108 -25.62 6.66 13.53
CA THR A 108 -26.46 7.11 14.65
C THR A 108 -25.98 6.60 16.01
N THR A 109 -25.00 5.69 16.02
CA THR A 109 -24.47 5.09 17.25
C THR A 109 -23.18 5.78 17.65
N VAL A 110 -23.13 6.31 18.87
CA VAL A 110 -21.92 6.93 19.44
C VAL A 110 -20.79 5.92 19.50
N GLY A 111 -19.61 6.33 19.03
CA GLY A 111 -18.44 5.45 18.95
C GLY A 111 -17.43 5.93 17.93
N SER A 112 -16.42 5.11 17.69
CA SER A 112 -15.46 5.34 16.62
C SER A 112 -15.14 4.04 15.92
N GLU A 113 -15.10 4.10 14.59
CA GLU A 113 -14.76 2.98 13.73
C GLU A 113 -13.80 3.44 12.64
N THR A 114 -12.86 2.59 12.27
CA THR A 114 -11.86 2.86 11.24
C THR A 114 -12.08 1.92 10.06
N PHE A 115 -12.10 2.50 8.87
CA PHE A 115 -12.29 1.80 7.60
C PHE A 115 -11.05 1.96 6.73
N VAL A 116 -10.73 0.96 5.91
CA VAL A 116 -9.57 1.00 5.02
C VAL A 116 -9.94 0.65 3.57
N LYS A 117 -9.27 1.32 2.63
CA LYS A 117 -9.15 0.87 1.25
C LYS A 117 -7.69 0.83 0.85
N VAL A 118 -7.36 -0.13 0.00
CA VAL A 118 -6.01 -0.31 -0.54
C VAL A 118 -6.07 -0.11 -2.05
N PHE A 119 -5.05 0.53 -2.58
CA PHE A 119 -4.85 0.76 -4.00
C PHE A 119 -3.47 0.24 -4.40
N VAL A 120 -3.37 -0.32 -5.61
CA VAL A 120 -2.11 -0.83 -6.16
C VAL A 120 -1.94 -0.31 -7.58
N TYR A 121 -0.81 0.34 -7.84
CA TYR A 121 -0.50 0.97 -9.14
C TYR A 121 0.83 0.46 -9.68
N ASN A 122 0.89 0.23 -10.99
CA ASN A 122 2.15 0.09 -11.73
C ASN A 122 2.67 1.49 -12.05
N VAL A 123 3.88 1.84 -11.60
CA VAL A 123 4.43 3.19 -11.87
C VAL A 123 5.15 3.31 -13.21
N GLU A 124 5.30 2.21 -13.95
CA GLU A 124 5.69 2.27 -15.36
C GLU A 124 4.51 2.66 -16.27
N ASN A 125 3.30 2.75 -15.72
CA ASN A 125 2.15 3.28 -16.43
C ASN A 125 2.15 4.80 -16.35
N GLU A 126 2.29 5.48 -17.50
CA GLU A 126 2.30 6.95 -17.61
C GLU A 126 1.09 7.64 -16.96
N ALA A 127 -0.03 6.92 -16.74
CA ALA A 127 -1.18 7.47 -16.02
C ALA A 127 -0.99 7.53 -14.48
N PHE A 128 0.04 6.88 -13.94
CA PHE A 128 0.28 6.67 -12.52
C PHE A 128 1.78 6.70 -12.15
N ASP A 129 2.62 7.31 -12.99
CA ASP A 129 4.08 7.32 -12.79
C ASP A 129 4.51 8.36 -11.74
N THR A 130 3.64 9.31 -11.39
CA THR A 130 3.86 10.27 -10.31
C THR A 130 2.94 10.10 -9.10
N ALA A 131 3.40 10.58 -7.94
CA ALA A 131 2.56 10.67 -6.75
C ALA A 131 1.33 11.56 -6.92
N SER A 132 1.42 12.59 -7.76
CA SER A 132 0.31 13.49 -8.04
C SER A 132 -0.81 12.78 -8.79
N GLU A 133 -0.48 11.94 -9.77
CA GLU A 133 -1.47 11.19 -10.55
C GLU A 133 -2.09 10.06 -9.74
N VAL A 134 -1.27 9.28 -9.02
CA VAL A 134 -1.77 8.27 -8.08
C VAL A 134 -2.71 8.90 -7.07
N ALA A 135 -2.32 10.02 -6.44
CA ALA A 135 -3.15 10.71 -5.46
C ALA A 135 -4.42 11.31 -6.07
N SER A 136 -4.36 11.82 -7.31
CA SER A 136 -5.54 12.36 -8.01
C SER A 136 -6.54 11.25 -8.33
N ASN A 137 -6.07 10.09 -8.79
CA ASN A 137 -6.92 8.93 -9.04
C ASN A 137 -7.57 8.44 -7.73
N ILE A 138 -6.80 8.30 -6.66
CA ILE A 138 -7.34 7.95 -5.33
C ILE A 138 -8.38 8.99 -4.88
N ALA A 139 -8.08 10.28 -4.98
CA ALA A 139 -8.99 11.35 -4.60
C ALA A 139 -10.33 11.28 -5.36
N GLU A 140 -10.29 10.98 -6.67
CA GLU A 140 -11.48 10.79 -7.49
C GLU A 140 -12.32 9.59 -7.01
N GLN A 141 -11.69 8.47 -6.69
CA GLN A 141 -12.36 7.29 -6.13
C GLN A 141 -12.99 7.57 -4.76
N LEU A 142 -12.31 8.35 -3.90
CA LEU A 142 -12.79 8.68 -2.57
C LEU A 142 -13.88 9.75 -2.57
N LYS A 143 -13.94 10.60 -3.60
CA LYS A 143 -14.91 11.71 -3.72
C LYS A 143 -16.36 11.22 -3.64
N VAL A 144 -16.64 9.99 -4.06
CA VAL A 144 -17.97 9.39 -4.01
C VAL A 144 -18.54 9.33 -2.59
N MET A 145 -17.69 9.29 -1.56
CA MET A 145 -18.14 9.19 -0.16
C MET A 145 -18.75 10.50 0.35
N ASP A 146 -18.41 11.63 -0.25
CA ASP A 146 -18.91 12.98 0.09
C ASP A 146 -18.98 13.27 1.61
N LEU A 147 -17.85 13.08 2.30
CA LEU A 147 -17.76 13.14 3.77
C LEU A 147 -18.01 14.54 4.38
N LYS A 148 -18.14 15.57 3.55
CA LYS A 148 -18.53 16.93 3.97
C LYS A 148 -20.03 17.19 3.87
N SER A 149 -20.79 16.30 3.25
CA SER A 149 -22.24 16.45 3.12
C SER A 149 -22.93 16.42 4.48
N GLU A 150 -24.10 17.05 4.56
CA GLU A 150 -24.95 16.93 5.75
C GLU A 150 -25.37 15.48 5.98
N ASP A 151 -25.63 14.72 4.90
CA ASP A 151 -25.98 13.30 4.97
C ASP A 151 -24.88 12.45 5.61
N ALA A 152 -23.60 12.80 5.42
CA ALA A 152 -22.47 12.12 6.04
C ALA A 152 -22.16 12.63 7.45
N THR A 153 -22.53 13.87 7.80
CA THR A 153 -22.09 14.53 9.04
C THR A 153 -23.17 14.63 10.11
N LYS A 154 -24.45 14.69 9.74
CA LYS A 154 -25.59 14.89 10.65
C LYS A 154 -26.41 13.61 10.78
N GLY A 155 -26.35 12.99 11.95
CA GLY A 155 -27.28 11.92 12.35
C GLY A 155 -28.39 12.48 13.25
N THR A 156 -29.37 11.64 13.59
CA THR A 156 -30.36 11.99 14.61
C THR A 156 -29.68 12.07 15.98
N ASP A 157 -29.65 13.27 16.57
CA ASP A 157 -29.05 13.59 17.87
C ASP A 157 -27.54 13.27 17.98
N VAL A 158 -26.86 13.16 16.83
CA VAL A 158 -25.42 12.89 16.78
C VAL A 158 -24.73 13.61 15.63
N THR A 159 -23.46 13.94 15.85
CA THR A 159 -22.56 14.51 14.84
C THR A 159 -21.45 13.51 14.50
N ASN A 160 -21.19 13.35 13.21
CA ASN A 160 -20.16 12.50 12.66
C ASN A 160 -18.96 13.36 12.20
N SER A 161 -17.75 12.91 12.53
CA SER A 161 -16.50 13.56 12.12
C SER A 161 -15.50 12.54 11.60
N TYR A 162 -14.61 12.98 10.72
CA TYR A 162 -13.72 12.10 9.96
C TYR A 162 -12.26 12.51 10.10
N LYS A 163 -11.38 11.53 10.26
CA LYS A 163 -9.91 11.70 10.22
C LYS A 163 -9.31 10.68 9.27
N GLY A 164 -8.38 11.11 8.43
CA GLY A 164 -7.74 10.25 7.44
C GLY A 164 -6.30 9.91 7.83
N ASN A 165 -5.87 8.70 7.52
CA ASN A 165 -4.46 8.37 7.39
C ASN A 165 -4.17 7.78 6.02
N VAL A 166 -2.94 7.92 5.58
CA VAL A 166 -2.44 7.29 4.37
C VAL A 166 -1.04 6.75 4.62
N VAL A 167 -0.78 5.59 4.04
CA VAL A 167 0.53 4.93 4.01
C VAL A 167 0.77 4.50 2.57
N ALA A 168 1.99 4.72 2.07
CA ALA A 168 2.39 4.28 0.75
C ALA A 168 3.78 3.65 0.77
N TYR A 169 3.91 2.50 0.13
CA TYR A 169 5.17 1.82 -0.11
C TYR A 169 5.32 1.49 -1.58
N GLU A 170 6.55 1.64 -2.08
CA GLU A 170 6.97 1.25 -3.41
C GLU A 170 7.80 -0.04 -3.33
N LYS A 171 7.58 -0.93 -4.29
CA LYS A 171 8.36 -2.16 -4.42
C LYS A 171 8.58 -2.49 -5.90
N THR A 172 9.82 -2.86 -6.22
CA THR A 172 10.16 -3.54 -7.47
C THR A 172 9.65 -4.98 -7.45
N ILE A 173 8.82 -5.33 -8.43
CA ILE A 173 8.28 -6.68 -8.64
C ILE A 173 8.97 -7.31 -9.84
N GLY A 174 9.44 -8.55 -9.69
CA GLY A 174 10.09 -9.31 -10.76
C GLY A 174 11.61 -9.26 -10.69
N GLU A 175 12.26 -9.78 -11.73
CA GLU A 175 13.72 -9.83 -11.87
C GLU A 175 14.13 -9.49 -13.31
N GLY A 176 15.33 -8.93 -13.47
CA GLY A 176 15.91 -8.59 -14.78
C GLY A 176 15.08 -7.57 -15.56
N ASP A 177 15.06 -7.71 -16.89
CA ASP A 177 14.42 -6.76 -17.82
C ASP A 177 12.88 -6.73 -17.73
N SER A 178 12.28 -7.62 -16.94
CA SER A 178 10.84 -7.69 -16.70
C SER A 178 10.41 -7.08 -15.35
N ALA A 179 11.39 -6.61 -14.57
CA ALA A 179 11.11 -5.95 -13.30
C ALA A 179 10.42 -4.61 -13.53
N PHE A 180 9.44 -4.29 -12.69
CA PHE A 180 8.75 -3.02 -12.71
C PHE A 180 8.41 -2.58 -11.29
N ASP A 181 8.30 -1.27 -11.08
CA ASP A 181 7.96 -0.72 -9.78
C ASP A 181 6.44 -0.63 -9.60
N ALA A 182 5.99 -0.94 -8.38
CA ALA A 182 4.58 -0.88 -8.01
C ALA A 182 4.41 -0.17 -6.67
N TRP A 183 3.39 0.67 -6.60
CA TRP A 183 3.01 1.37 -5.37
C TRP A 183 1.80 0.71 -4.73
N VAL A 184 1.89 0.45 -3.43
CA VAL A 184 0.77 0.05 -2.60
C VAL A 184 0.42 1.21 -1.68
N VAL A 185 -0.80 1.71 -1.80
CA VAL A 185 -1.30 2.83 -1.02
C VAL A 185 -2.48 2.36 -0.18
N GLY A 186 -2.34 2.42 1.15
CA GLY A 186 -3.44 2.23 2.09
C GLY A 186 -4.00 3.57 2.53
N VAL A 187 -5.31 3.74 2.44
CA VAL A 187 -6.02 4.90 2.98
C VAL A 187 -6.96 4.41 4.07
N SER A 188 -6.82 4.94 5.29
CA SER A 188 -7.76 4.71 6.37
C SER A 188 -8.56 5.97 6.69
N ILE A 189 -9.84 5.79 7.02
CA ILE A 189 -10.72 6.86 7.51
C ILE A 189 -11.33 6.38 8.81
N THR A 190 -11.10 7.16 9.86
CA THR A 190 -11.74 6.97 11.16
C THR A 190 -12.95 7.90 11.25
N GLN A 191 -14.12 7.30 11.38
CA GLN A 191 -15.37 7.98 11.71
C GLN A 191 -15.52 8.04 13.22
N THR A 192 -15.85 9.21 13.76
CA THR A 192 -16.16 9.41 15.17
C THR A 192 -17.55 10.02 15.28
N VAL A 193 -18.43 9.35 16.01
CA VAL A 193 -19.81 9.77 16.26
C VAL A 193 -19.92 10.27 17.69
N THR A 194 -20.38 11.49 17.87
CA THR A 194 -20.58 12.12 19.18
C THR A 194 -22.03 12.53 19.35
N ALA A 195 -22.59 12.36 20.54
CA ALA A 195 -23.92 12.88 20.86
C ALA A 195 -23.96 14.41 20.75
N ASP A 196 -25.03 14.93 20.18
CA ASP A 196 -25.33 16.35 20.20
C ASP A 196 -25.70 16.75 21.64
N LYS A 197 -25.35 17.98 22.02
CA LYS A 197 -25.56 18.49 23.38
C LYS A 197 -26.94 19.09 23.58
#